data_AF-A0AAD9WPY4-F1
#
_entry.id   AF-A0AAD9WPY4-F1
#
_cell.length_a   1.000
_cell.length_b   1.000
_cell.length_c   1.000
_cell.angle_alpha   90.00
_cell.angle_beta   90.00
_cell.angle_gamma   90.00
#
_symmetry.space_group_name_H-M   'P 1'
#
loop_
_entity.id
_entity.type
_entity.pdbx_description
1 polymer ?
#
loop_
_entity_poly.entity_id
_entity_poly.type
_entity_poly.pdbx_seq_one_letter_code
_entity_poly.pdbx_strand_id
1 'polypeptide(L)'
;MSCALYDQIQAAEELQMLPKIRSSHKPYFGELYNVIPQLINPLITLEIADTLTGLQENVITTMLNLTICVNNERVIVKHPSTIHLHANSLKAGTIKTRRNDTTTLFTISDLVSNRLCTATKNVGIVVSKGAIEVILKMIREEKVVDETWVLDVVSCMLISIKKSKCSAVLRDNCLSILYTICTKDLTLLEVIRDDETKEVTLSEMLKEDIVASKAKRTAKTILNMIDQP
;
A
#
# COMPACT_ATOMS: atom_id res chain seq x y z
N MET A 1 5.40 26.59 -18.71
CA MET A 1 4.45 26.18 -17.64
C MET A 1 3.31 27.18 -17.61
N SER A 2 2.06 26.71 -17.58
CA SER A 2 0.92 27.59 -17.30
C SER A 2 0.92 27.95 -15.80
N CYS A 3 0.53 29.17 -15.45
CA CYS A 3 0.44 29.64 -14.07
C CYS A 3 -0.35 28.65 -13.17
N ALA A 4 -1.44 28.10 -13.71
CA ALA A 4 -2.30 27.15 -13.02
C ALA A 4 -1.63 25.83 -12.61
N LEU A 5 -0.67 25.30 -13.40
CA LEU A 5 0.03 24.06 -13.04
C LEU A 5 1.04 24.28 -11.91
N TYR A 6 1.71 25.42 -11.92
CA TYR A 6 2.62 25.82 -10.84
C TYR A 6 1.86 25.97 -9.52
N ASP A 7 0.70 26.64 -9.56
CA ASP A 7 -0.16 26.82 -8.39
C ASP A 7 -0.66 25.47 -7.83
N GLN A 8 -0.97 24.51 -8.71
CA GLN A 8 -1.36 23.15 -8.29
C GLN A 8 -0.21 22.39 -7.63
N ILE A 9 1.02 22.49 -8.15
CA ILE A 9 2.21 21.86 -7.57
C ILE A 9 2.43 22.44 -6.17
N GLN A 10 2.44 23.76 -6.04
CA GLN A 10 2.65 24.44 -4.77
C GLN A 10 1.57 24.07 -3.73
N ALA A 11 0.31 24.05 -4.15
CA ALA A 11 -0.78 23.63 -3.26
C ALA A 11 -0.62 22.17 -2.81
N ALA A 12 -0.24 21.26 -3.71
CA ALA A 12 0.00 19.86 -3.35
C ALA A 12 1.20 19.70 -2.40
N GLU A 13 2.24 20.53 -2.55
CA GLU A 13 3.37 20.58 -1.62
C GLU A 13 2.96 21.00 -0.20
N GLU A 14 2.09 21.99 -0.08
CA GLU A 14 1.55 22.41 1.21
C GLU A 14 0.65 21.32 1.82
N LEU A 15 -0.22 20.72 0.99
CA LEU A 15 -1.13 19.67 1.42
C LEU A 15 -0.41 18.43 1.94
N GLN A 16 0.72 18.01 1.35
CA GLN A 16 1.47 16.86 1.87
C GLN A 16 2.13 17.15 3.24
N MET A 17 2.32 18.43 3.59
CA MET A 17 2.92 18.88 4.85
C MET A 17 1.87 19.02 5.96
N LEU A 18 0.61 19.32 5.64
CA LEU A 18 -0.48 19.45 6.63
C LEU A 18 -0.63 18.25 7.58
N PRO A 19 -0.52 16.99 7.14
CA PRO A 19 -0.60 15.81 8.01
C PRO A 19 0.56 15.70 9.01
N LYS A 20 1.70 16.34 8.72
CA LYS A 20 2.86 16.39 9.62
C LYS A 20 2.74 17.50 10.67
N ILE A 21 1.97 18.56 10.39
CA ILE A 21 2.07 19.83 11.14
C ILE A 21 1.05 19.96 12.29
N ARG A 22 -0.17 19.39 12.23
CA ARG A 22 -1.13 19.43 13.37
C ARG A 22 -2.08 18.22 13.38
N SER A 23 -2.20 17.52 14.52
CA SER A 23 -3.18 16.42 14.70
C SER A 23 -4.63 16.90 14.72
N SER A 24 -4.86 18.18 15.01
CA SER A 24 -6.20 18.79 15.20
C SER A 24 -6.97 19.11 13.92
N HIS A 25 -6.32 19.21 12.74
CA HIS A 25 -7.01 19.48 11.47
C HIS A 25 -7.33 18.22 10.65
N LYS A 26 -6.80 17.07 11.07
CA LYS A 26 -6.95 15.79 10.37
C LYS A 26 -8.40 15.28 10.23
N PRO A 27 -9.34 15.54 11.16
CA PRO A 27 -10.73 15.07 11.02
C PRO A 27 -11.51 15.71 9.86
N TYR A 28 -11.19 16.95 9.47
CA TYR A 28 -12.03 17.75 8.58
C TYR A 28 -12.00 17.32 7.11
N PHE A 29 -10.96 16.60 6.68
CA PHE A 29 -10.86 16.13 5.29
C PHE A 29 -11.88 15.03 4.98
N GLY A 30 -12.30 14.23 5.97
CA GLY A 30 -13.29 13.17 5.82
C GLY A 30 -14.72 13.69 5.76
N GLU A 31 -14.95 14.93 6.21
CA GLU A 31 -16.23 15.63 6.14
C GLU A 31 -16.42 16.33 4.79
N LEU A 32 -15.35 16.52 4.02
CA LEU A 32 -15.37 17.19 2.73
C LEU A 32 -15.51 16.17 1.59
N TYR A 33 -16.75 15.89 1.22
CA TYR A 33 -17.14 14.93 0.17
C TYR A 33 -16.42 15.13 -1.18
N ASN A 34 -15.92 16.35 -1.48
CA ASN A 34 -15.31 16.71 -2.76
C ASN A 34 -13.77 16.76 -2.76
N VAL A 35 -13.11 16.58 -1.62
CA VAL A 35 -11.63 16.72 -1.55
C VAL A 35 -10.93 15.66 -2.40
N ILE A 36 -11.44 14.43 -2.40
CA ILE A 36 -10.80 13.33 -3.13
C ILE A 36 -10.88 13.55 -4.64
N PRO A 37 -12.05 13.83 -5.24
CA PRO A 37 -12.10 14.24 -6.64
C PRO A 37 -11.19 15.44 -6.95
N GLN A 38 -11.13 16.45 -6.08
CA GLN A 38 -10.28 17.64 -6.29
C GLN A 38 -8.78 17.33 -6.24
N LEU A 39 -8.36 16.39 -5.38
CA LEU A 39 -6.98 15.91 -5.31
C LEU A 39 -6.61 15.04 -6.53
N ILE A 40 -7.54 14.21 -6.99
CA ILE A 40 -7.27 13.21 -8.02
C ILE A 40 -7.43 13.78 -9.44
N ASN A 41 -8.38 14.69 -9.68
CA ASN A 41 -8.68 15.24 -11.01
C ASN A 41 -7.45 15.81 -11.74
N PRO A 42 -6.54 16.57 -11.09
CA PRO A 42 -5.32 17.05 -11.75
C PRO A 42 -4.46 15.90 -12.32
N LEU A 43 -4.47 14.72 -11.70
CA LEU A 43 -3.71 13.55 -12.16
C LEU A 43 -4.44 12.71 -13.22
N ILE A 44 -5.77 12.80 -13.32
CA ILE A 44 -6.55 12.08 -14.33
C ILE A 44 -6.49 12.81 -15.69
N THR A 45 -6.39 14.14 -15.68
CA THR A 45 -6.51 14.97 -16.89
C THR A 45 -5.17 15.25 -17.59
N LEU A 46 -4.04 14.93 -16.97
CA LEU A 46 -2.72 15.30 -17.48
C LEU A 46 -1.96 14.08 -18.04
N GLU A 47 -1.52 14.17 -19.30
CA GLU A 47 -0.54 13.24 -19.87
C GLU A 47 0.79 13.35 -19.11
N ILE A 48 1.42 12.20 -18.87
CA ILE A 48 2.63 12.06 -18.06
C ILE A 48 3.77 12.83 -18.73
N ALA A 49 4.15 13.97 -18.15
CA ALA A 49 5.36 14.73 -18.48
C ALA A 49 6.26 14.81 -17.23
N ASP A 50 7.56 15.00 -17.40
CA ASP A 50 8.53 15.05 -16.28
C ASP A 50 8.19 16.11 -15.23
N THR A 51 7.53 17.21 -15.64
CA THR A 51 7.03 18.26 -14.74
C THR A 51 5.84 17.84 -13.87
N LEU A 52 5.14 16.76 -14.23
CA LEU A 52 4.01 16.20 -13.49
C LEU A 52 4.46 15.27 -12.36
N THR A 53 5.72 14.83 -12.39
CA THR A 53 6.31 13.91 -11.40
C THR A 53 6.23 14.48 -9.98
N GLY A 54 6.54 15.77 -9.81
CA GLY A 54 6.43 16.45 -8.51
C GLY A 54 4.98 16.54 -8.02
N LEU A 55 4.04 16.91 -8.90
CA LEU A 55 2.61 16.96 -8.56
C LEU A 55 2.07 15.58 -8.15
N GLN A 56 2.40 14.54 -8.93
CA GLN A 56 2.00 13.17 -8.65
C GLN A 56 2.54 12.71 -7.29
N GLU A 57 3.83 12.91 -7.02
CA GLU A 57 4.42 12.55 -5.73
C GLU A 57 3.70 13.21 -4.56
N ASN A 58 3.42 14.51 -4.65
CA ASN A 58 2.81 15.28 -3.58
C ASN A 58 1.36 14.86 -3.33
N VAL A 59 0.58 14.62 -4.39
CA VAL A 59 -0.80 14.13 -4.30
C VAL A 59 -0.83 12.72 -3.73
N ILE A 60 0.01 11.80 -4.22
CA ILE A 60 0.08 10.42 -3.72
C ILE A 60 0.52 10.39 -2.25
N THR A 61 1.49 11.23 -1.85
CA THR A 61 1.90 11.38 -0.44
C THR A 61 0.76 11.91 0.43
N THR A 62 0.01 12.89 -0.07
CA THR A 62 -1.17 13.42 0.63
C THR A 62 -2.24 12.34 0.79
N MET A 63 -2.54 11.57 -0.26
CA MET A 63 -3.49 10.45 -0.25
C MET A 63 -3.10 9.38 0.77
N LEU A 64 -1.82 8.99 0.81
CA LEU A 64 -1.31 8.06 1.82
C LEU A 64 -1.55 8.59 3.24
N ASN A 65 -1.13 9.82 3.50
CA ASN A 65 -1.24 10.44 4.81
C ASN A 65 -2.71 10.55 5.27
N LEU A 66 -3.62 10.86 4.36
CA LEU A 66 -5.04 10.91 4.65
C LEU A 66 -5.62 9.51 4.90
N THR A 67 -5.15 8.48 4.18
CA THR A 67 -5.58 7.07 4.35
C THR A 67 -5.17 6.51 5.71
N ILE A 68 -3.99 6.90 6.22
CA ILE A 68 -3.52 6.53 7.56
C ILE A 68 -4.35 7.22 8.66
N CYS A 69 -5.04 8.32 8.35
CA CYS A 69 -5.87 9.01 9.32
C CYS A 69 -7.25 8.36 9.47
N VAL A 70 -7.55 7.89 10.68
CA VAL A 70 -8.76 7.12 11.05
C VAL A 70 -10.08 7.79 10.62
N ASN A 71 -10.14 9.12 10.56
CA ASN A 71 -11.37 9.85 10.25
C ASN A 71 -11.65 9.93 8.74
N ASN A 72 -10.62 9.84 7.89
CA ASN A 72 -10.74 10.04 6.44
C ASN A 72 -10.66 8.72 5.66
N GLU A 73 -10.18 7.67 6.34
CA GLU A 73 -9.89 6.34 5.79
C GLU A 73 -11.09 5.76 5.01
N ARG A 74 -12.32 5.97 5.49
CA ARG A 74 -13.54 5.40 4.89
C ARG A 74 -13.95 6.07 3.58
N VAL A 75 -13.71 7.37 3.43
CA VAL A 75 -14.10 8.11 2.22
C VAL A 75 -13.13 7.79 1.09
N ILE A 76 -11.83 7.66 1.42
CA ILE A 76 -10.76 7.39 0.47
C ILE A 76 -10.83 5.99 -0.09
N VAL A 77 -11.02 5.00 0.79
CA VAL A 77 -11.14 3.58 0.42
C VAL A 77 -12.34 3.32 -0.49
N LYS A 78 -13.43 4.08 -0.35
CA LYS A 78 -14.68 3.86 -1.10
C LYS A 78 -14.69 4.51 -2.47
N HIS A 79 -13.78 5.44 -2.75
CA HIS A 79 -13.78 6.14 -4.03
C HIS A 79 -13.18 5.25 -5.13
N PRO A 80 -13.93 4.91 -6.20
CA PRO A 80 -13.48 3.95 -7.22
C PRO A 80 -12.16 4.34 -7.90
N SER A 81 -11.91 5.65 -8.08
CA SER A 81 -10.69 6.15 -8.72
C SER A 81 -9.44 6.04 -7.86
N THR A 82 -9.57 5.79 -6.54
CA THR A 82 -8.40 5.66 -5.64
C THR A 82 -7.53 4.48 -6.07
N ILE A 83 -8.11 3.31 -6.27
CA ILE A 83 -7.37 2.11 -6.68
C ILE A 83 -6.79 2.29 -8.08
N HIS A 84 -7.57 2.87 -9.00
CA HIS A 84 -7.13 3.09 -10.36
C HIS A 84 -5.94 4.05 -10.43
N LEU A 85 -6.00 5.15 -9.66
CA LEU A 85 -4.91 6.09 -9.53
C LEU A 85 -3.64 5.42 -8.99
N HIS A 86 -3.74 4.74 -7.84
CA HIS A 86 -2.61 4.04 -7.22
C HIS A 86 -2.06 2.93 -8.12
N ALA A 87 -2.91 2.20 -8.85
CA ALA A 87 -2.46 1.17 -9.78
C ALA A 87 -1.71 1.74 -11.00
N ASN A 88 -2.09 2.92 -11.49
CA ASN A 88 -1.41 3.57 -12.60
C ASN A 88 -0.10 4.24 -12.15
N SER A 89 -0.11 4.92 -11.00
CA SER A 89 1.08 5.53 -10.41
C SER A 89 2.10 4.50 -9.94
N LEU A 90 1.66 3.31 -9.52
CA LEU A 90 2.57 2.19 -9.25
C LEU A 90 3.36 1.77 -10.50
N LYS A 91 2.74 1.79 -11.69
CA LYS A 91 3.39 1.36 -12.96
C LYS A 91 4.36 2.38 -13.54
N ALA A 92 4.08 3.67 -13.38
CA ALA A 92 4.79 4.75 -14.10
C ALA A 92 5.45 5.79 -13.18
N GLY A 93 5.20 5.72 -11.87
CA GLY A 93 5.71 6.69 -10.89
C GLY A 93 7.16 6.45 -10.47
N THR A 94 7.69 7.41 -9.71
CA THR A 94 9.01 7.34 -9.06
C THR A 94 9.03 6.29 -7.95
N ILE A 95 10.21 5.91 -7.47
CA ILE A 95 10.39 4.98 -6.34
C ILE A 95 9.54 5.42 -5.14
N LYS A 96 9.56 6.72 -4.81
CA LYS A 96 8.78 7.29 -3.70
C LYS A 96 7.27 7.18 -3.95
N THR A 97 6.80 7.50 -5.16
CA THR A 97 5.40 7.31 -5.55
C THR A 97 4.98 5.85 -5.39
N ARG A 98 5.76 4.91 -5.95
CA ARG A 98 5.45 3.48 -5.87
C ARG A 98 5.43 2.95 -4.44
N ARG A 99 6.37 3.39 -3.59
CA ARG A 99 6.38 3.04 -2.15
C ARG A 99 5.11 3.54 -1.46
N ASN A 100 4.71 4.78 -1.73
CA ASN A 100 3.52 5.37 -1.14
C ASN A 100 2.23 4.70 -1.66
N ASP A 101 2.18 4.34 -2.94
CA ASP A 101 1.08 3.59 -3.54
C ASP A 101 0.96 2.19 -2.94
N THR A 102 2.06 1.44 -2.84
CA THR A 102 2.10 0.14 -2.15
C THR A 102 1.55 0.30 -0.73
N THR A 103 2.07 1.26 0.04
CA THR A 103 1.63 1.48 1.43
C THR A 103 0.14 1.82 1.51
N THR A 104 -0.36 2.64 0.57
CA THR A 104 -1.77 3.05 0.53
C THR A 104 -2.67 1.86 0.18
N LEU A 105 -2.33 1.09 -0.85
CA LEU A 105 -3.07 -0.11 -1.27
C LEU A 105 -3.12 -1.16 -0.16
N PHE A 106 -2.03 -1.34 0.60
CA PHE A 106 -2.00 -2.20 1.77
C PHE A 106 -2.88 -1.70 2.90
N THR A 107 -2.80 -0.41 3.20
CA THR A 107 -3.64 0.21 4.23
C THR A 107 -5.12 0.07 3.85
N ILE A 108 -5.47 0.30 2.60
CA ILE A 108 -6.82 0.07 2.07
C ILE A 108 -7.24 -1.40 2.27
N SER A 109 -6.39 -2.37 1.91
CA SER A 109 -6.68 -3.79 2.08
C SER A 109 -6.89 -4.17 3.55
N ASP A 110 -6.10 -3.60 4.46
CA ASP A 110 -6.22 -3.81 5.91
C ASP A 110 -7.54 -3.27 6.45
N LEU A 111 -7.84 -2.01 6.16
CA LEU A 111 -9.04 -1.31 6.61
C LEU A 111 -10.31 -2.00 6.15
N VAL A 112 -10.33 -2.44 4.90
CA VAL A 112 -11.45 -3.15 4.32
C VAL A 112 -11.65 -4.52 4.97
N SER A 113 -10.57 -5.26 5.18
CA SER A 113 -10.62 -6.60 5.77
C SER A 113 -10.96 -6.56 7.27
N ASN A 114 -10.57 -5.50 7.98
CA ASN A 114 -10.73 -5.36 9.43
C ASN A 114 -11.99 -4.60 9.88
N ARG A 115 -12.38 -3.50 9.20
CA ARG A 115 -13.27 -2.48 9.80
C ARG A 115 -14.56 -2.19 9.04
N LEU A 116 -14.63 -2.46 7.73
CA LEU A 116 -15.77 -2.07 6.87
C LEU A 116 -16.77 -3.22 6.60
N CYS A 117 -16.49 -4.42 7.09
CA CYS A 117 -17.12 -5.68 6.69
C CYS A 117 -18.51 -6.00 7.28
N THR A 118 -19.33 -5.04 7.72
CA THR A 118 -20.72 -5.35 8.12
C THR A 118 -21.78 -4.96 7.08
N ALA A 119 -21.55 -3.93 6.25
CA ALA A 119 -22.58 -3.42 5.33
C ALA A 119 -22.26 -3.56 3.82
N THR A 120 -21.00 -3.80 3.43
CA THR A 120 -20.58 -3.84 1.99
C THR A 120 -19.44 -4.83 1.74
N LYS A 121 -19.52 -6.05 2.32
CA LYS A 121 -18.45 -7.07 2.24
C LYS A 121 -17.92 -7.31 0.82
N ASN A 122 -18.79 -7.35 -0.19
CA ASN A 122 -18.39 -7.71 -1.55
C ASN A 122 -17.53 -6.64 -2.23
N VAL A 123 -17.92 -5.36 -2.12
CA VAL A 123 -17.14 -4.26 -2.72
C VAL A 123 -15.77 -4.16 -2.06
N GLY A 124 -15.72 -4.26 -0.73
CA GLY A 124 -14.47 -4.27 0.00
C GLY A 124 -13.54 -5.41 -0.43
N ILE A 125 -14.03 -6.64 -0.44
CA ILE A 125 -13.22 -7.81 -0.83
C ILE A 125 -12.67 -7.65 -2.25
N VAL A 126 -13.46 -7.11 -3.20
CA VAL A 126 -13.02 -6.84 -4.57
C VAL A 126 -11.92 -5.77 -4.62
N VAL A 127 -12.05 -4.70 -3.84
CA VAL A 127 -11.04 -3.63 -3.74
C VAL A 127 -9.72 -4.15 -3.18
N SER A 128 -9.78 -4.88 -2.07
CA SER A 128 -8.64 -5.57 -1.45
C SER A 128 -7.96 -6.49 -2.45
N LYS A 129 -8.74 -7.38 -3.08
CA LYS A 129 -8.23 -8.36 -4.04
C LYS A 129 -7.58 -7.68 -5.26
N GLY A 130 -8.21 -6.65 -5.81
CA GLY A 130 -7.68 -5.89 -6.95
C GLY A 130 -6.35 -5.19 -6.63
N ALA A 131 -6.22 -4.60 -5.45
CA ALA A 131 -4.98 -3.97 -5.00
C ALA A 131 -3.81 -4.97 -4.95
N ILE A 132 -4.06 -6.15 -4.38
CA ILE A 132 -3.06 -7.24 -4.27
C ILE A 132 -2.73 -7.85 -5.62
N GLU A 133 -3.72 -8.04 -6.49
CA GLU A 133 -3.51 -8.54 -7.85
C GLU A 133 -2.63 -7.60 -8.68
N VAL A 134 -2.76 -6.28 -8.52
CA VAL A 134 -1.90 -5.31 -9.20
C VAL A 134 -0.43 -5.45 -8.76
N ILE A 135 -0.17 -5.53 -7.45
CA ILE A 135 1.19 -5.71 -6.91
C ILE A 135 1.79 -7.04 -7.38
N LEU A 136 1.03 -8.13 -7.27
CA LEU A 136 1.46 -9.46 -7.74
C LEU A 136 1.75 -9.47 -9.24
N LYS A 137 0.91 -8.83 -10.06
CA LYS A 137 1.11 -8.72 -11.49
C LYS A 137 2.42 -8.00 -11.82
N MET A 138 2.70 -6.89 -11.13
CA MET A 138 3.95 -6.15 -11.33
C MET A 138 5.20 -6.95 -10.96
N ILE A 139 5.18 -7.62 -9.80
CA ILE A 139 6.27 -8.51 -9.38
C ILE A 139 6.45 -9.66 -10.39
N ARG A 140 5.35 -10.17 -10.97
CA ARG A 140 5.39 -11.27 -11.94
C ARG A 140 5.92 -10.87 -13.30
N GLU A 141 5.50 -9.72 -13.81
CA GLU A 141 5.79 -9.29 -15.18
C GLU A 141 7.14 -8.57 -15.31
N GLU A 142 7.88 -8.32 -14.22
CA GLU A 142 9.21 -7.64 -14.19
C GLU A 142 9.22 -6.25 -14.82
N LYS A 143 8.05 -5.73 -15.19
CA LYS A 143 7.88 -4.39 -15.71
C LYS A 143 7.88 -3.44 -14.52
N VAL A 144 9.02 -2.78 -14.33
CA VAL A 144 9.16 -1.58 -13.50
C VAL A 144 9.26 -1.89 -12.00
N VAL A 145 10.19 -2.78 -11.65
CA VAL A 145 10.48 -3.16 -10.27
C VAL A 145 11.98 -3.06 -10.05
N ASP A 146 12.45 -1.90 -9.59
CA ASP A 146 13.81 -1.79 -9.06
C ASP A 146 13.90 -2.48 -7.70
N GLU A 147 15.11 -2.94 -7.34
CA GLU A 147 15.40 -3.66 -6.10
C GLU A 147 14.91 -2.89 -4.87
N THR A 148 15.04 -1.55 -4.88
CA THR A 148 14.60 -0.67 -3.79
C THR A 148 13.09 -0.77 -3.53
N TRP A 149 12.26 -0.75 -4.58
CA TRP A 149 10.83 -0.92 -4.41
C TRP A 149 10.45 -2.31 -3.88
N VAL A 150 11.15 -3.38 -4.29
CA VAL A 150 10.85 -4.73 -3.76
C VAL A 150 11.16 -4.79 -2.26
N LEU A 151 12.26 -4.19 -1.83
CA LEU A 151 12.60 -4.10 -0.40
C LEU A 151 11.54 -3.34 0.39
N ASP A 152 10.99 -2.26 -0.16
CA ASP A 152 9.87 -1.53 0.44
C ASP A 152 8.61 -2.40 0.53
N VAL A 153 8.30 -3.17 -0.52
CA VAL A 153 7.16 -4.12 -0.52
C VAL A 153 7.37 -5.18 0.56
N VAL A 154 8.53 -5.83 0.63
CA VAL A 154 8.86 -6.85 1.65
C VAL A 154 8.71 -6.27 3.06
N SER A 155 9.29 -5.09 3.29
CA SER A 155 9.20 -4.39 4.58
C SER A 155 7.76 -4.10 4.97
N CYS A 156 6.94 -3.61 4.03
CA CYS A 156 5.52 -3.36 4.26
C CYS A 156 4.75 -4.65 4.61
N MET A 157 5.12 -5.79 4.02
CA MET A 157 4.45 -7.08 4.25
C MET A 157 4.72 -7.55 5.68
N LEU A 158 5.99 -7.51 6.09
CA LEU A 158 6.44 -7.94 7.41
C LEU A 158 5.81 -7.06 8.50
N ILE A 159 5.81 -5.73 8.33
CA ILE A 159 5.12 -4.80 9.23
C ILE A 159 3.62 -5.13 9.33
N SER A 160 2.98 -5.45 8.20
CA SER A 160 1.54 -5.76 8.17
C SER A 160 1.23 -7.09 8.84
N ILE A 161 2.09 -8.09 8.71
CA ILE A 161 1.95 -9.39 9.39
C ILE A 161 2.08 -9.23 10.91
N LYS A 162 3.04 -8.41 11.37
CA LYS A 162 3.29 -8.13 12.80
C LYS A 162 2.15 -7.41 13.53
N LYS A 163 1.26 -6.72 12.80
CA LYS A 163 0.17 -5.96 13.44
C LYS A 163 -0.80 -6.90 14.16
N SER A 164 -0.92 -6.74 15.49
CA SER A 164 -1.76 -7.55 16.38
C SER A 164 -3.25 -7.62 16.01
N LYS A 165 -3.75 -6.64 15.24
CA LYS A 165 -5.14 -6.59 14.75
C LYS A 165 -5.26 -6.89 13.25
N CYS A 166 -4.26 -7.47 12.61
CA CYS A 166 -4.26 -7.75 11.17
C CYS A 166 -5.23 -8.88 10.83
N SER A 167 -6.11 -8.66 9.84
CA SER A 167 -7.06 -9.68 9.38
C SER A 167 -6.33 -10.93 8.86
N ALA A 168 -6.95 -12.10 9.02
CA ALA A 168 -6.43 -13.33 8.45
C ALA A 168 -6.29 -13.26 6.91
N VAL A 169 -7.20 -12.55 6.24
CA VAL A 169 -7.18 -12.31 4.79
C VAL A 169 -5.95 -11.51 4.40
N LEU A 170 -5.68 -10.39 5.06
CA LEU A 170 -4.50 -9.57 4.76
C LEU A 170 -3.20 -10.35 4.99
N ARG A 171 -3.13 -11.15 6.05
CA ARG A 171 -1.95 -12.00 6.30
C ARG A 171 -1.73 -13.04 5.20
N ASP A 172 -2.78 -13.72 4.73
CA ASP A 172 -2.67 -14.64 3.58
C ASP A 172 -2.17 -13.92 2.32
N ASN A 173 -2.62 -12.68 2.11
CA ASN A 173 -2.21 -11.86 0.97
C ASN A 173 -0.73 -11.42 1.08
N CYS A 174 -0.30 -10.96 2.27
CA CYS A 174 1.09 -10.59 2.52
C CYS A 174 2.01 -11.79 2.29
N LEU A 175 1.65 -12.96 2.81
CA LEU A 175 2.40 -14.20 2.61
C LEU A 175 2.44 -14.64 1.14
N SER A 176 1.34 -14.46 0.40
CA SER A 176 1.29 -14.78 -1.04
C SER A 176 2.25 -13.89 -1.85
N ILE A 177 2.36 -12.62 -1.47
CA ILE A 177 3.30 -11.68 -2.09
C ILE A 177 4.74 -12.03 -1.70
N LEU A 178 5.03 -12.21 -0.40
CA LEU A 178 6.35 -12.62 0.08
C LEU A 178 6.80 -13.91 -0.60
N TYR A 179 5.95 -14.94 -0.66
CA TYR A 179 6.25 -16.18 -1.35
C TYR A 179 6.57 -15.96 -2.82
N THR A 180 5.77 -15.17 -3.54
CA THR A 180 6.01 -14.86 -4.96
C THR A 180 7.36 -14.18 -5.16
N ILE A 181 7.72 -13.24 -4.27
CA ILE A 181 9.02 -12.55 -4.30
C ILE A 181 10.16 -13.54 -4.04
N CYS A 182 10.08 -14.34 -2.97
CA CYS A 182 11.10 -15.33 -2.58
C CYS A 182 11.36 -16.36 -3.67
N THR A 183 10.33 -16.76 -4.43
CA THR A 183 10.51 -17.72 -5.53
C THR A 183 11.17 -17.13 -6.76
N LYS A 184 11.25 -15.80 -6.87
CA LYS A 184 11.79 -15.09 -8.03
C LYS A 184 13.20 -14.56 -7.77
N ASP A 185 13.42 -14.04 -6.57
CA ASP A 185 14.69 -13.43 -6.18
C ASP A 185 15.10 -13.93 -4.81
N LEU A 186 16.12 -14.80 -4.80
CA LEU A 186 16.65 -15.43 -3.60
C LEU A 186 17.44 -14.45 -2.73
N THR A 187 17.92 -13.31 -3.27
CA THR A 187 18.67 -12.32 -2.47
C THR A 187 17.77 -11.69 -1.41
N LEU A 188 16.46 -11.59 -1.70
CA LEU A 188 15.47 -11.04 -0.78
C LEU A 188 15.11 -12.01 0.37
N LEU A 189 15.55 -13.26 0.30
CA LEU A 189 15.50 -14.17 1.45
C LEU A 189 16.36 -13.65 2.59
N GLU A 190 17.45 -12.93 2.32
CA GLU A 190 18.29 -12.36 3.37
C GLU A 190 17.53 -11.32 4.19
N VAL A 191 16.70 -10.50 3.56
CA VAL A 191 15.88 -9.48 4.24
C VAL A 191 14.85 -10.13 5.17
N ILE A 192 14.22 -11.20 4.70
CA ILE A 192 13.24 -11.95 5.49
C ILE A 192 13.94 -12.74 6.60
N ARG A 193 15.12 -13.30 6.34
CA ARG A 193 15.97 -13.96 7.34
C ARG A 193 16.38 -12.99 8.44
N ASP A 194 16.76 -11.77 8.06
CA ASP A 194 17.13 -10.70 8.98
C ASP A 194 15.96 -10.29 9.88
N ASP A 195 14.76 -10.09 9.31
CA ASP A 195 13.56 -9.80 10.10
C ASP A 195 13.18 -10.99 10.99
N GLU A 196 13.23 -12.22 10.49
CA GLU A 196 12.91 -13.41 11.30
C GLU A 196 13.89 -13.61 12.45
N THR A 197 15.19 -13.34 12.24
CA THR A 197 16.22 -13.44 13.29
C THR A 197 16.01 -12.41 14.40
N LYS A 198 15.55 -11.20 14.04
CA LYS A 198 15.39 -10.08 14.98
C LYS A 198 14.02 -10.06 15.65
N GLU A 199 12.98 -10.34 14.88
CA GLU A 199 11.58 -10.07 15.23
C GLU A 199 10.74 -11.35 15.31
N VAL A 200 11.22 -12.48 14.76
CA VAL A 200 10.54 -13.79 14.83
C VAL A 200 9.12 -13.72 14.21
N THR A 201 8.93 -12.83 13.23
CA THR A 201 7.63 -12.42 12.67
C THR A 201 6.78 -13.60 12.19
N LEU A 202 7.33 -14.49 11.36
CA LEU A 202 6.58 -15.60 10.77
C LEU A 202 6.37 -16.70 11.80
N SER A 203 7.37 -17.00 12.63
CA SER A 203 7.28 -18.01 13.68
C SER A 203 6.28 -17.64 14.78
N GLU A 204 6.18 -16.36 15.16
CA GLU A 204 5.13 -15.90 16.08
C GLU A 204 3.74 -16.01 15.45
N MET A 205 3.58 -15.55 14.21
CA MET A 205 2.31 -15.64 13.49
C MET A 205 1.80 -17.10 13.38
N LEU A 206 2.69 -18.09 13.26
CA LEU A 206 2.31 -19.51 13.20
C LEU A 206 1.64 -20.03 14.49
N LYS A 207 1.94 -19.42 15.64
CA LYS A 207 1.38 -19.77 16.95
C LYS A 207 -0.05 -19.28 17.12
N GLU A 208 -0.48 -18.31 16.31
CA GLU A 208 -1.83 -17.74 16.42
C GLU A 208 -2.89 -18.67 15.81
N ASP A 209 -3.97 -18.94 16.56
CA ASP A 209 -5.07 -19.81 16.10
C ASP A 209 -5.94 -19.18 15.01
N ILE A 210 -5.96 -17.84 14.93
CA ILE A 210 -6.77 -17.10 13.96
C ILE A 210 -6.21 -17.13 12.52
N VAL A 211 -4.98 -17.63 12.34
CA VAL A 211 -4.32 -17.69 11.04
C VAL A 211 -4.77 -18.94 10.28
N ALA A 212 -5.27 -18.75 9.07
CA ALA A 212 -5.77 -19.84 8.23
C ALA A 212 -4.69 -20.89 7.91
N SER A 213 -5.08 -22.17 7.83
CA SER A 213 -4.14 -23.28 7.55
C SER A 213 -3.33 -23.10 6.27
N LYS A 214 -3.91 -22.47 5.24
CA LYS A 214 -3.22 -22.13 4.00
C LYS A 214 -2.08 -21.12 4.25
N ALA A 215 -2.37 -20.02 4.94
CA ALA A 215 -1.39 -19.03 5.34
C ALA A 215 -0.27 -19.66 6.19
N LYS A 216 -0.61 -20.51 7.17
CA LYS A 216 0.39 -21.24 7.96
C LYS A 216 1.30 -22.12 7.09
N ARG A 217 0.76 -22.78 6.06
CA ARG A 217 1.56 -23.58 5.13
C ARG A 217 2.51 -22.72 4.32
N THR A 218 2.04 -21.61 3.75
CA THR A 218 2.88 -20.67 2.99
C THR A 218 4.01 -20.10 3.83
N ALA A 219 3.72 -19.70 5.07
CA ALA A 219 4.72 -19.20 6.01
C ALA A 219 5.80 -20.24 6.33
N LYS A 220 5.41 -21.49 6.59
CA LYS A 220 6.37 -22.59 6.79
C LYS A 220 7.26 -22.82 5.56
N THR A 221 6.70 -22.71 4.36
CA THR A 221 7.50 -22.82 3.13
C THR A 221 8.53 -21.70 3.04
N ILE A 222 8.16 -20.45 3.37
CA ILE A 222 9.10 -19.31 3.39
C ILE A 222 10.19 -19.52 4.44
N LEU A 223 9.82 -19.96 5.66
CA LEU A 223 10.79 -20.30 6.72
C LEU A 223 11.81 -21.34 6.24
N ASN A 224 11.33 -22.42 5.61
CA ASN A 224 12.21 -23.43 5.05
C ASN A 224 13.11 -22.90 3.92
N MET A 225 12.72 -21.85 3.21
CA MET A 225 13.56 -21.22 2.17
C MET A 225 14.67 -20.37 2.79
N ILE A 226 14.37 -19.61 3.85
CA ILE A 226 15.38 -18.77 4.52
C ILE A 226 16.36 -19.59 5.37
N ASP A 227 15.94 -20.76 5.85
CA ASP A 227 16.76 -21.68 6.66
C ASP A 227 17.71 -22.54 5.81
N GLN A 228 17.58 -22.50 4.47
CA GLN A 228 18.53 -23.19 3.60
C GLN A 228 19.86 -22.41 3.55
N PRO A 229 21.01 -23.13 3.63
CA PRO A 229 22.34 -22.55 3.59
C PRO A 229 22.67 -21.93 2.23
#